data_AF-A0A929C6K5-F1
#
_entry.id   AF-A0A929C6K5-F1
#
_cell.length_a   1.000
_cell.length_b   1.000
_cell.length_c   1.000
_cell.angle_alpha   90.00
_cell.angle_beta   90.00
_cell.angle_gamma   90.00
#
_symmetry.space_group_name_H-M   'P 1'
#
loop_
_entity.id
_entity.type
_entity.pdbx_description
1 polymer ?
#
loop_
_entity_poly.entity_id
_entity_poly.type
_entity_poly.pdbx_seq_one_letter_code
_entity_poly.pdbx_strand_id
1 'polypeptide(L)' 'MGQSVMKSAIENWIEEAGEKFLKDIGIKRGQKVLDFGCGSGNYTIPAARIVGEQALVYALDE' A
#
# COMPACT_ATOMS: atom_id res chain seq x y z
N MET A 1 8.35 -1.07 31.41
CA MET A 1 9.04 -1.23 30.12
C MET A 1 8.05 -1.76 29.11
N GLY A 2 7.63 -0.93 28.15
CA GLY A 2 6.71 -1.37 27.09
C GLY A 2 7.39 -2.44 26.24
N GLN A 3 6.74 -3.58 26.06
CA GLN A 3 7.20 -4.57 25.10
C GLN A 3 7.07 -3.95 23.70
N SER A 4 8.19 -3.84 23.00
CA SER A 4 8.17 -3.61 21.55
C SER A 4 7.49 -4.83 20.94
N VAL A 5 6.24 -4.66 20.49
CA VAL A 5 5.52 -5.71 19.78
C VAL A 5 6.23 -5.92 18.44
N MET A 6 6.70 -7.14 18.21
CA MET A 6 7.31 -7.53 16.94
C MET A 6 6.23 -7.49 15.86
N LYS A 7 6.34 -6.57 14.92
CA LYS A 7 5.43 -6.47 13.77
C LYS A 7 5.60 -7.68 12.86
N SER A 8 4.49 -8.20 12.38
CA SER A 8 4.48 -9.26 11.37
C SER A 8 5.11 -8.78 10.05
N ALA A 9 5.51 -9.73 9.20
CA ALA A 9 6.06 -9.42 7.89
C ALA A 9 5.08 -8.60 7.03
N ILE A 10 3.77 -8.85 7.17
CA ILE A 10 2.72 -8.13 6.44
C ILE A 10 2.54 -6.70 6.96
N GLU A 11 2.57 -6.49 8.29
CA GLU A 11 2.50 -5.13 8.85
C GLU A 11 3.70 -4.29 8.42
N ASN A 12 4.92 -4.85 8.47
CA ASN A 12 6.12 -4.18 7.97
C ASN A 12 6.02 -3.87 6.46
N TRP A 13 5.40 -4.77 5.69
CA TRP A 13 5.15 -4.53 4.27
C TRP A 13 4.21 -3.34 4.05
N ILE A 14 3.07 -3.30 4.74
CA ILE A 14 2.05 -2.25 4.54
C ILE A 14 2.54 -0.89 5.06
N GLU A 15 3.35 -0.86 6.11
CA GLU A 15 3.78 0.38 6.75
C GLU A 15 5.04 1.00 6.14
N GLU A 16 5.96 0.19 5.60
CA GLU A 16 7.26 0.70 5.14
C GLU A 16 7.64 0.16 3.76
N ALA A 17 7.85 -1.14 3.62
CA ALA A 17 8.51 -1.71 2.44
C ALA A 17 7.66 -1.59 1.17
N GLY A 18 6.34 -1.76 1.29
CA GLY A 18 5.40 -1.72 0.17
C GLY A 18 5.34 -0.36 -0.50
N GLU A 19 5.34 0.73 0.27
CA GLU A 19 5.34 2.07 -0.32
C GLU A 19 6.61 2.34 -1.13
N LYS A 20 7.77 1.92 -0.62
CA LYS A 20 9.04 2.10 -1.31
C LYS A 20 9.03 1.31 -2.63
N PHE A 21 8.68 0.04 -2.57
CA PHE A 21 8.59 -0.82 -3.75
C PHE A 21 7.66 -0.23 -4.82
N LEU A 22 6.47 0.23 -4.42
CA LEU A 22 5.51 0.81 -5.37
C LEU A 22 5.97 2.15 -5.98
N LYS A 23 6.67 3.00 -5.21
CA LYS A 23 7.30 4.22 -5.75
C LYS A 23 8.39 3.87 -6.76
N ASP A 24 9.21 2.86 -6.47
CA ASP A 24 10.33 2.43 -7.31
C ASP A 24 9.85 1.89 -8.68
N ILE A 25 8.69 1.23 -8.73
CA ILE A 25 8.06 0.78 -9.99
C ILE A 25 7.24 1.87 -10.70
N GLY A 26 7.16 3.08 -10.13
CA GLY A 26 6.62 4.25 -10.81
C GLY A 26 5.24 4.73 -10.37
N ILE A 27 4.70 4.23 -9.25
CA ILE A 27 3.48 4.80 -8.65
C ILE A 27 3.79 6.17 -8.06
N LYS A 28 2.96 7.16 -8.40
CA LYS A 28 3.18 8.58 -8.09
C LYS A 28 1.88 9.27 -7.67
N ARG A 29 2.04 10.38 -6.94
CA ARG A 29 0.93 11.26 -6.53
C ARG A 29 0.07 11.66 -7.73
N GLY A 30 -1.25 11.66 -7.54
CA GLY A 30 -2.24 12.08 -8.54
C GLY A 30 -2.62 11.00 -9.56
N GLN A 31 -1.98 9.83 -9.54
CA GLN A 31 -2.34 8.73 -10.45
C GLN A 31 -3.62 8.03 -10.04
N LYS A 32 -4.40 7.59 -11.03
CA LYS A 32 -5.47 6.61 -10.83
C LYS A 32 -4.86 5.22 -10.97
N VAL A 33 -5.00 4.38 -9.96
CA VAL A 33 -4.39 3.03 -9.89
C VAL A 33 -5.48 1.99 -9.78
N LEU A 34 -5.30 0.84 -10.43
CA LEU A 34 -6.11 -0.37 -10.24
C LEU A 34 -5.25 -1.42 -9.54
N ASP A 35 -5.70 -1.89 -8.37
CA ASP A 35 -5.17 -3.07 -7.70
C ASP A 35 -6.08 -4.27 -8.02
N PHE A 36 -5.60 -5.14 -8.91
CA PHE A 36 -6.32 -6.33 -9.38
C PHE A 36 -5.88 -7.55 -8.59
N GLY A 37 -6.83 -8.28 -8.01
CA GLY A 37 -6.55 -9.34 -7.03
C GLY A 37 -6.11 -8.74 -5.69
N CYS A 38 -6.83 -7.71 -5.22
CA CYS A 38 -6.39 -6.86 -4.11
C CYS A 38 -6.33 -7.59 -2.75
N GLY A 39 -7.06 -8.68 -2.59
CA GLY A 39 -7.15 -9.47 -1.36
C GLY A 39 -7.43 -8.60 -0.13
N SER A 40 -6.59 -8.73 0.88
CA SER A 40 -6.64 -7.93 2.11
C SER A 40 -6.19 -6.46 1.93
N GLY A 41 -5.83 -6.04 0.72
CA GLY A 41 -5.40 -4.68 0.41
C GLY A 41 -3.93 -4.39 0.69
N ASN A 42 -3.07 -5.42 0.64
CA ASN A 42 -1.63 -5.29 0.93
C ASN A 42 -0.89 -4.36 -0.05
N TYR A 43 -1.44 -4.17 -1.25
CA TYR A 43 -0.97 -3.18 -2.23
C TYR A 43 -1.90 -1.97 -2.34
N THR A 44 -3.22 -2.14 -2.21
CA THR A 44 -4.19 -1.05 -2.13
C THR A 44 -3.81 0.01 -1.10
N ILE A 45 -3.48 -0.38 0.14
CA ILE A 45 -3.22 0.57 1.23
C ILE A 45 -1.94 1.38 0.97
N PRO A 46 -0.78 0.76 0.67
CA PRO A 46 0.42 1.51 0.29
C PRO A 46 0.20 2.37 -0.96
N ALA A 47 -0.49 1.86 -2.00
CA ALA A 47 -0.78 2.63 -3.20
C ALA A 47 -1.59 3.89 -2.89
N ALA A 48 -2.63 3.77 -2.05
CA ALA A 48 -3.50 4.89 -1.64
C ALA A 48 -2.70 6.01 -0.95
N ARG A 49 -1.74 5.65 -0.08
CA ARG A 49 -0.86 6.63 0.57
C ARG A 49 0.04 7.37 -0.42
N ILE A 50 0.51 6.69 -1.46
CA ILE A 50 1.37 7.29 -2.50
C ILE A 50 0.58 8.25 -3.38
N VAL A 51 -0.57 7.79 -3.91
CA VAL A 51 -1.34 8.57 -4.88
C VAL A 51 -1.98 9.80 -4.24
N GLY A 52 -2.25 9.76 -2.93
CA GLY A 52 -2.74 10.87 -2.12
C GLY A 52 -4.25 11.08 -2.19
N GLU A 53 -4.77 11.94 -1.31
CA GLU A 53 -6.22 12.11 -1.04
C GLU A 53 -7.06 12.58 -2.23
N GLN A 54 -6.45 13.24 -3.23
CA GLN A 54 -7.15 13.73 -4.43
C GLN A 54 -7.12 12.74 -5.60
N ALA A 55 -6.48 11.58 -5.42
CA ALA A 55 -6.38 10.54 -6.43
C ALA A 55 -7.30 9.35 -6.08
N LEU A 56 -7.30 8.31 -6.93
CA LEU A 56 -8.15 7.15 -6.72
C LEU A 56 -7.37 5.84 -6.89
N VAL A 57 -7.62 4.91 -5.97
CA VAL A 57 -7.21 3.50 -6.11
C VAL A 57 -8.49 2.67 -6.22
N TYR A 58 -8.64 1.95 -7.33
CA TYR A 58 -9.70 0.97 -7.52
C TYR A 58 -9.17 -0.38 -7.05
N ALA A 59 -9.89 -1.03 -6.15
CA ALA A 59 -9.60 -2.38 -5.70
C ALA A 59 -10.63 -3.31 -6.34
N LEU A 60 -10.16 -4.31 -7.08
CA LEU A 60 -11.01 -5.29 -7.76
C LEU A 60 -10.53 -6.70 -7.41
N ASP A 61 -11.46 -7.51 -6.90
CA ASP A 61 -11.26 -8.92 -6.61
C ASP A 61 -12.51 -9.72 -6.97
N GLU A 62 -12.41 -11.05 -6.95
CA GLU A 62 -13.50 -11.99 -7.29
C GLU A 62 -14.72 -11.98 -6.33
#